data_AF-A0AA97I838-F1
#
_entry.id   AF-A0AA97I838-F1
#
_cell.length_a   1.000
_cell.length_b   1.000
_cell.length_c   1.000
_cell.angle_alpha   90.00
_cell.angle_beta   90.00
_cell.angle_gamma   90.00
#
_symmetry.space_group_name_H-M   'P 1'
#
loop_
_entity.id
_entity.type
_entity.pdbx_description
1 polymer ?
#
loop_
_entity_poly.entity_id
_entity_poly.type
_entity_poly.pdbx_seq_one_letter_code
_entity_poly.pdbx_strand_id
1 'polypeptide(L)'
;MTNPVVERVQTGVRIEKRVLKVLKALAEYFDITLGDLLEGIVLHAFEGKAPPFTEEHLRALEELKRVYGLDLDASASHRLIEKSDQSDP
;
A
#
# COMPACT_ATOMS: atom_id res chain seq x y z
N MET A 1 18.65 2.51 -18.72
CA MET A 1 17.23 2.30 -19.06
C MET A 1 16.63 3.66 -19.40
N THR A 2 15.73 3.74 -20.37
CA THR A 2 14.96 4.96 -20.68
C THR A 2 13.69 5.01 -19.84
N ASN A 3 13.35 6.18 -19.31
CA ASN A 3 12.10 6.36 -18.58
C ASN A 3 10.92 6.32 -19.57
N PRO A 4 9.88 5.49 -19.34
CA PRO A 4 8.71 5.47 -20.21
C PRO A 4 7.90 6.76 -20.07
N VAL A 5 7.37 7.25 -21.19
CA VAL A 5 6.36 8.32 -21.18
C VAL A 5 5.00 7.68 -20.92
N VAL A 6 4.27 8.18 -19.92
CA VAL A 6 3.01 7.60 -19.44
C VAL A 6 1.94 8.67 -19.26
N GLU A 7 0.68 8.28 -19.45
CA GLU A 7 -0.50 9.08 -19.09
C GLU A 7 -0.96 8.67 -17.68
N ARG A 8 -1.46 9.63 -16.88
CA ARG A 8 -1.97 9.39 -15.53
C ARG A 8 -3.40 9.88 -15.38
N VAL A 9 -4.25 9.05 -14.78
CA VAL A 9 -5.68 9.30 -14.57
C VAL A 9 -5.98 9.31 -13.07
N GLN A 10 -6.79 10.26 -12.61
CA GLN A 10 -7.21 10.32 -11.20
C GLN A 10 -8.25 9.23 -10.90
N THR A 11 -8.19 8.64 -9.70
CA THR A 11 -9.08 7.54 -9.29
C THR A 11 -9.85 7.89 -8.01
N GLY A 12 -11.06 7.36 -7.88
CA GLY A 12 -11.95 7.54 -6.72
C GLY A 12 -12.07 6.31 -5.83
N VAL A 13 -11.03 5.47 -5.75
CA VAL A 13 -11.09 4.16 -5.06
C VAL A 13 -11.23 4.30 -3.54
N ARG A 14 -12.00 3.39 -2.92
CA ARG A 14 -12.01 3.18 -1.46
C ARG A 14 -10.82 2.29 -1.09
N ILE A 15 -10.11 2.64 -0.02
CA ILE A 15 -8.98 1.89 0.55
C ILE A 15 -9.18 1.84 2.06
N GLU A 16 -8.80 0.73 2.70
CA GLU A 16 -8.84 0.62 4.17
C GLU A 16 -8.00 1.73 4.82
N LYS A 17 -8.55 2.34 5.88
CA LYS A 17 -8.06 3.59 6.46
C LYS A 17 -6.63 3.52 6.99
N ARG A 18 -6.23 2.38 7.56
CA ARG A 18 -4.91 2.16 8.17
C ARG A 18 -3.89 1.79 7.09
N VAL A 19 -4.27 0.97 6.10
CA VAL A 19 -3.49 0.69 4.89
C VAL A 19 -3.14 1.99 4.16
N LEU A 20 -4.12 2.87 3.91
CA LEU A 20 -3.86 4.15 3.25
C LEU A 20 -2.92 5.08 4.06
N LYS A 21 -2.98 5.04 5.40
CA LYS A 21 -2.05 5.79 6.26
C LYS A 21 -0.62 5.25 6.17
N VAL A 22 -0.45 3.93 6.26
CA VAL A 22 0.86 3.28 6.11
C VAL A 22 1.46 3.57 4.73
N LEU A 23 0.68 3.44 3.65
CA LEU A 23 1.13 3.76 2.29
C LEU A 23 1.56 5.22 2.14
N LYS A 24 0.80 6.18 2.66
CA LYS A 24 1.16 7.60 2.61
C LYS A 24 2.44 7.91 3.40
N ALA A 25 2.59 7.36 4.60
CA ALA A 25 3.79 7.57 5.40
C ALA A 25 5.03 6.85 4.83
N LEU A 26 4.84 5.72 4.15
CA LEU A 26 5.93 5.02 3.46
C LEU A 26 6.37 5.79 2.21
N ALA A 27 5.45 6.39 1.48
CA ALA A 27 5.77 7.27 0.34
C ALA A 27 6.57 8.51 0.79
N GLU A 28 6.14 9.15 1.89
CA GLU A 28 6.86 10.26 2.53
C GLU A 28 8.27 9.84 3.00
N TYR A 29 8.41 8.67 3.64
CA TYR A 29 9.70 8.14 4.10
C TYR A 29 10.70 7.91 2.95
N PHE A 30 10.21 7.63 1.74
CA PHE A 30 11.04 7.43 0.55
C PHE A 30 11.18 8.68 -0.34
N ASP A 31 10.58 9.82 0.01
CA ASP A 31 10.53 11.04 -0.81
C ASP A 31 9.98 10.78 -2.23
N ILE A 32 8.92 9.96 -2.33
CA ILE A 32 8.23 9.64 -3.59
C ILE A 32 6.72 9.90 -3.48
N THR A 33 6.03 10.02 -4.61
CA THR A 33 4.57 10.15 -4.57
C THR A 33 3.89 8.82 -4.20
N LEU A 34 2.70 8.90 -3.62
CA LEU A 34 1.84 7.72 -3.41
C LEU A 34 1.53 6.99 -4.73
N GLY A 35 1.51 7.71 -5.86
CA GLY A 35 1.34 7.12 -7.19
C GLY A 35 2.54 6.24 -7.55
N ASP A 36 3.76 6.78 -7.47
CA ASP A 36 4.98 6.03 -7.81
C ASP A 36 5.19 4.81 -6.88
N LEU A 37 4.84 4.93 -5.58
CA LEU A 37 4.86 3.80 -4.65
C LEU A 37 3.86 2.70 -5.06
N LEU A 38 2.62 3.07 -5.41
CA LEU A 38 1.59 2.12 -5.83
C LEU A 38 1.94 1.47 -7.18
N GLU A 39 2.36 2.26 -8.17
CA GLU A 39 2.85 1.80 -9.46
C GLU A 39 4.01 0.80 -9.26
N GLY A 40 4.98 1.14 -8.40
CA GLY A 40 6.10 0.27 -8.03
C GLY A 40 5.68 -1.06 -7.39
N ILE A 41 4.76 -1.04 -6.42
CA ILE A 41 4.25 -2.28 -5.78
C ILE A 41 3.52 -3.16 -6.80
N VAL A 42 2.67 -2.56 -7.65
CA VAL A 42 1.88 -3.28 -8.66
C VAL A 42 2.79 -3.93 -9.71
N LEU A 43 3.82 -3.23 -10.20
CA LEU A 43 4.75 -3.77 -11.19
C LEU A 43 5.52 -4.99 -10.64
N HIS A 44 5.99 -4.95 -9.39
CA HIS A 44 6.65 -6.11 -8.77
C HIS A 44 5.67 -7.27 -8.56
N ALA A 45 4.44 -6.99 -8.13
CA ALA A 45 3.41 -8.01 -7.97
C ALA A 45 3.02 -8.68 -9.31
N PHE A 46 2.95 -7.94 -10.41
CA PHE A 46 2.73 -8.49 -11.76
C PHE A 46 3.85 -9.41 -12.23
N GLU A 47 5.09 -9.15 -11.84
CA GLU A 47 6.23 -10.04 -12.10
C GLU A 47 6.34 -11.21 -11.11
N GLY A 48 5.44 -11.31 -10.12
CA GLY A 48 5.51 -12.30 -9.04
C GLY A 48 6.69 -12.11 -8.08
N LYS A 49 7.30 -10.91 -8.09
CA LYS A 49 8.45 -10.57 -7.24
C LYS A 49 7.99 -9.84 -5.98
N ALA A 50 8.72 -10.05 -4.88
CA ALA A 50 8.64 -9.13 -3.77
C ALA A 50 9.15 -7.74 -4.22
N PRO A 51 8.56 -6.63 -3.77
CA PRO A 51 9.18 -5.31 -3.93
C PRO A 51 10.60 -5.31 -3.33
N PRO A 52 11.54 -4.52 -3.87
CA PRO A 52 12.93 -4.44 -3.41
C PRO A 52 13.03 -3.62 -2.11
N PHE A 53 12.32 -4.04 -1.08
CA PHE A 53 12.47 -3.53 0.27
C PHE A 53 13.72 -4.14 0.89
N THR A 54 14.63 -3.28 1.33
CA THR A 54 15.76 -3.66 2.17
C THR A 54 15.27 -4.01 3.57
N GLU A 55 16.14 -4.62 4.38
CA GLU A 55 15.88 -4.84 5.82
C GLU A 55 15.49 -3.55 6.56
N GLU A 56 16.03 -2.40 6.14
CA GLU A 56 15.68 -1.08 6.69
C GLU A 56 14.26 -0.66 6.27
N HIS A 57 13.91 -0.84 4.99
CA HIS A 57 12.57 -0.55 4.47
C HIS A 57 11.49 -1.40 5.16
N LEU A 58 11.80 -2.69 5.42
CA LEU A 58 10.90 -3.60 6.15
C LEU A 58 10.74 -3.19 7.62
N ARG A 59 11.80 -2.71 8.29
CA ARG A 59 11.71 -2.17 9.66
C ARG A 59 10.83 -0.92 9.72
N ALA A 60 11.07 0.05 8.83
CA ALA A 60 10.25 1.25 8.71
C ALA A 60 8.77 0.91 8.48
N LEU A 61 8.48 -0.05 7.59
CA LEU A 61 7.13 -0.55 7.36
C LEU A 61 6.48 -1.15 8.63
N GLU A 62 7.18 -1.99 9.38
CA GLU A 62 6.67 -2.59 10.63
C GLU A 62 6.53 -1.58 11.78
N GLU A 63 7.29 -0.49 11.78
CA GLU A 63 7.09 0.64 12.70
C GLU A 63 5.85 1.47 12.29
N LEU A 64 5.70 1.81 11.01
CA LEU A 64 4.52 2.51 10.50
C LEU A 64 3.22 1.72 10.72
N LYS A 65 3.26 0.40 10.51
CA LYS A 65 2.14 -0.51 10.84
C LYS A 65 1.76 -0.41 12.33
N ARG A 66 2.75 -0.40 13.24
CA ARG A 66 2.50 -0.24 14.68
C ARG A 66 1.93 1.14 15.02
N VAL A 67 2.48 2.23 14.47
CA VAL A 67 2.00 3.61 14.70
C VAL A 67 0.55 3.79 14.26
N TYR A 68 0.13 3.17 13.15
CA TYR A 68 -1.24 3.26 12.64
C TYR A 68 -2.17 2.11 13.06
N GLY A 69 -1.67 1.16 13.87
CA GLY A 69 -2.43 -0.01 14.33
C GLY A 69 -2.90 -0.91 13.19
N LEU A 70 -2.10 -1.07 12.13
CA LEU A 70 -2.40 -1.97 11.01
C LEU A 70 -1.98 -3.40 11.36
N ASP A 71 -2.98 -4.24 11.63
CA ASP A 71 -2.90 -5.65 12.00
C ASP A 71 -3.22 -6.62 10.84
N LEU A 72 -3.52 -6.07 9.66
CA LEU A 72 -3.80 -6.85 8.45
C LEU A 72 -2.52 -7.36 7.80
N ASP A 73 -2.58 -8.55 7.22
CA ASP A 73 -1.51 -9.21 6.48
C ASP A 73 -1.98 -9.60 5.05
N ALA A 74 -1.36 -10.61 4.43
CA ALA A 74 -1.76 -11.16 3.13
C ALA A 74 -2.86 -12.25 3.23
N SER A 75 -3.21 -12.66 4.46
CA SER A 75 -4.60 -13.03 4.75
C SER A 75 -5.47 -11.75 4.71
N ALA A 76 -6.76 -11.81 5.03
CA ALA A 76 -7.72 -10.69 4.85
C ALA A 76 -7.88 -10.12 3.40
N SER A 77 -6.95 -10.36 2.47
CA SER A 77 -7.05 -9.96 1.06
C SER A 77 -8.30 -10.56 0.42
N HIS A 78 -9.07 -9.72 -0.27
CA HIS A 78 -10.41 -9.99 -0.79
C HIS A 78 -11.44 -10.44 0.27
N ARG A 79 -11.16 -10.25 1.58
CA ARG A 79 -12.00 -10.64 2.71
C ARG A 79 -12.29 -9.50 3.69
N LEU A 80 -11.91 -8.27 3.34
CA LEU A 80 -12.30 -7.07 4.10
C LEU A 80 -13.80 -6.81 3.90
N ILE A 81 -14.50 -6.57 5.00
CA ILE A 81 -15.93 -6.24 5.05
C ILE A 81 -16.06 -4.80 5.53
N GLU A 82 -16.95 -4.02 4.91
CA GLU A 82 -17.15 -2.62 5.30
C GLU A 82 -17.85 -2.53 6.66
N LYS A 83 -17.51 -1.49 7.45
CA LYS A 83 -18.10 -1.33 8.80
C LYS A 83 -19.62 -1.12 8.76
N SER A 84 -20.16 -0.63 7.64
CA SER A 84 -21.59 -0.53 7.37
C SER A 84 -22.29 -1.87 7.26
N ASP A 85 -21.56 -2.93 6.92
CA ASP A 85 -22.13 -4.22 6.55
C ASP A 85 -22.16 -5.19 7.76
N GLN A 86 -21.63 -4.75 8.90
CA GLN A 86 -21.75 -5.41 10.21
C GLN A 86 -23.09 -5.06 10.92
N SER A 87 -24.18 -4.96 10.15
CA SER A 87 -25.52 -4.68 10.66
C SER A 87 -26.54 -5.70 10.15
N ASP A 88 -26.53 -6.90 10.72
CA ASP A 88 -27.68 -7.44 11.43
C ASP A 88 -27.23 -8.57 12.40
N PRO A 89 -28.05 -8.94 13.42
CA PRO A 89 -27.69 -9.93 14.46
C PRO A 89 -27.56 -11.40 14.00
#